data_AF-A0A1I6M8T4-F1
#
_entry.id   AF-A0A1I6M8T4-F1
#
_cell.length_a   1.000
_cell.length_b   1.000
_cell.length_c   1.000
_cell.angle_alpha   90.00
_cell.angle_beta   90.00
_cell.angle_gamma   90.00
#
_symmetry.space_group_name_H-M   'P 1'
#
loop_
_entity.id
_entity.type
_entity.pdbx_description
1 polymer ?
#
loop_
_entity_poly.entity_id
_entity_poly.type
_entity_poly.pdbx_seq_one_letter_code
_entity_poly.pdbx_strand_id
1 'polypeptide(L)'
;MSDNTRSNAGLRFLLSLSVLGLWASILVTALIFMGRGGGDYGTAMAMGLLLLACLAVAGAALLLFGLYTVFARPWRLAAGAERKLFVVHAWLASVVLLVGGGSVARSYLEDLKSERSLRQGAHQNQIVDAITKDDTQDFERELKACGDLCADDTWVEEAVDRRALRVLAWQLSSLDKAQYQHLYTERSNKHGCQGGSLFDIAMPVSGLAGLRYQPEMISALQPFWTVDDLHAALWGAAAGDHPEGMQALIKAGADPSKPLSSAKEGSLILVATGRGAEHSLAWLATQGYHVDAASQHDLWMALIHWGNQTAAETYRGRMDSVLDSLIAMGASITPASPEGDPLRLALQESDSILAKALVRRGASDTSWSPDERKTLAELVAQSEEEEGMSQDSFHLRCNPFGLREVEEAGTDRE
;
A
#
# COMPACT_ATOMS: atom_id res chain seq x y z
N MET A 1 7.74 51.43 -61.55
CA MET A 1 8.24 51.57 -60.15
C MET A 1 7.14 51.86 -59.11
N SER A 2 5.84 51.84 -59.47
CA SER A 2 4.73 52.16 -58.55
C SER A 2 4.02 50.95 -57.92
N ASP A 3 4.24 49.72 -58.43
CA ASP A 3 3.51 48.53 -57.95
C ASP A 3 4.11 47.83 -56.72
N ASN A 4 5.33 48.19 -56.29
CA ASN A 4 5.98 47.52 -55.15
C ASN A 4 5.56 48.04 -53.78
N THR A 5 4.81 49.15 -53.69
CA THR A 5 4.42 49.74 -52.40
C THR A 5 3.11 49.15 -51.85
N ARG A 6 2.17 48.72 -52.71
CA ARG A 6 0.92 48.06 -52.28
C ARG A 6 1.13 46.65 -51.75
N SER A 7 2.06 45.89 -52.33
CA SER A 7 2.44 44.54 -51.87
C SER A 7 2.98 44.55 -50.42
N ASN A 8 3.80 45.55 -50.08
CA ASN A 8 4.41 45.67 -48.75
C ASN A 8 3.44 46.04 -47.63
N ALA A 9 2.34 46.75 -47.93
CA ALA A 9 1.36 47.14 -46.92
C ALA A 9 0.58 45.93 -46.39
N GLY A 10 0.16 45.02 -47.28
CA GLY A 10 -0.56 43.80 -46.90
C GLY A 10 0.29 42.86 -46.05
N LEU A 11 1.56 42.64 -46.44
CA LEU A 11 2.49 41.80 -45.68
C LEU A 11 2.82 42.37 -44.29
N ARG A 12 2.97 43.69 -44.16
CA ARG A 12 3.16 44.34 -42.85
C ARG A 12 1.93 44.23 -41.95
N PHE A 13 0.73 44.30 -42.53
CA PHE A 13 -0.51 44.12 -41.79
C PHE A 13 -0.63 42.69 -41.22
N LEU A 14 -0.30 41.67 -42.02
CA LEU A 14 -0.29 40.27 -41.56
C LEU A 14 0.72 40.05 -40.43
N LEU A 15 1.91 40.65 -40.52
CA LEU A 15 2.91 40.58 -39.47
C LEU A 15 2.39 41.21 -38.17
N SER A 16 1.87 42.44 -38.21
CA SER A 16 1.31 43.14 -37.05
C SER A 16 0.19 42.35 -36.35
N LEU A 17 -0.71 41.72 -37.12
CA LEU A 17 -1.77 40.88 -36.56
C LEU A 17 -1.21 39.64 -35.86
N SER A 18 -0.18 39.00 -36.42
CA SER A 18 0.49 37.86 -35.77
C SER A 18 1.18 38.27 -34.46
N VAL A 19 1.78 39.46 -34.42
CA VAL A 19 2.43 40.02 -33.21
C VAL A 19 1.41 40.18 -32.10
N LEU A 20 0.30 40.86 -32.39
CA LEU A 20 -0.74 41.14 -31.41
C LEU A 20 -1.37 39.83 -30.89
N GLY A 21 -1.61 38.86 -31.77
CA GLY A 21 -2.15 37.55 -31.37
C GLY A 21 -1.21 36.78 -30.44
N LEU A 22 0.09 36.74 -30.73
CA LEU A 22 1.08 36.05 -29.89
C LEU A 22 1.26 36.72 -28.52
N TRP A 23 1.37 38.05 -28.48
CA TRP A 23 1.52 38.79 -27.23
C TRP A 23 0.27 38.72 -26.35
N ALA A 24 -0.93 38.80 -26.95
CA ALA A 24 -2.18 38.61 -26.21
C ALA A 24 -2.25 37.22 -25.59
N SER A 25 -1.85 36.18 -26.35
CA SER A 25 -1.85 34.79 -25.86
C SER A 25 -0.86 34.59 -24.70
N ILE A 26 0.34 35.17 -24.78
CA ILE A 26 1.34 35.11 -23.71
C ILE A 26 0.84 35.82 -22.45
N LEU A 27 0.28 37.02 -22.60
CA LEU A 27 -0.20 37.82 -21.48
C LEU A 27 -1.37 37.15 -20.76
N VAL A 28 -2.32 36.57 -21.52
CA VAL A 28 -3.43 35.79 -20.96
C VAL A 28 -2.92 34.55 -20.24
N THR A 29 -1.99 33.80 -20.85
CA THR A 29 -1.40 32.61 -20.21
C THR A 29 -0.69 32.97 -18.90
N ALA A 30 0.08 34.06 -18.88
CA ALA A 30 0.76 34.54 -17.67
C ALA A 30 -0.23 34.92 -16.56
N LEU A 31 -1.35 35.58 -16.91
CA LEU A 31 -2.40 35.91 -15.96
C LEU A 31 -3.09 34.66 -15.38
N ILE A 32 -3.33 33.63 -16.20
CA ILE A 32 -3.90 32.35 -15.74
C ILE A 32 -2.97 31.68 -14.72
N PHE A 33 -1.65 31.64 -15.00
CA PHE A 33 -0.67 31.04 -14.08
C PHE A 33 -0.54 31.84 -12.77
N MET A 34 -0.65 33.17 -12.81
CA MET A 34 -0.59 34.01 -11.60
C MET A 34 -1.88 33.98 -10.77
N GLY A 35 -3.03 33.66 -11.38
CA GLY A 35 -4.35 33.66 -10.73
C GLY A 35 -4.75 32.37 -10.01
N ARG A 36 -3.85 31.41 -9.83
CA ARG A 36 -4.13 30.04 -9.35
C ARG A 36 -4.37 29.95 -7.83
N GLY A 37 -5.37 30.67 -7.31
CA GLY A 37 -5.66 30.77 -5.87
C GLY A 37 -7.12 30.59 -5.43
N GLY A 38 -8.07 30.25 -6.31
CA GLY A 38 -9.49 30.08 -5.93
C GLY A 38 -10.11 28.84 -6.57
N GLY A 39 -10.50 27.86 -5.75
CA GLY A 39 -10.94 26.51 -6.13
C GLY A 39 -12.38 26.37 -6.64
N ASP A 40 -12.98 27.43 -7.19
CA ASP A 40 -14.36 27.35 -7.71
C ASP A 40 -14.41 26.65 -9.07
N TYR A 41 -15.29 25.66 -9.22
CA TYR A 41 -15.50 24.92 -10.48
C TYR A 41 -15.80 25.82 -11.69
N GLY A 42 -16.45 26.97 -11.46
CA GLY A 42 -16.73 27.96 -12.49
C GLY A 42 -15.48 28.68 -13.02
N THR A 43 -14.47 28.89 -12.18
CA THR A 43 -13.20 29.52 -12.61
C THR A 43 -12.37 28.54 -13.44
N ALA A 44 -12.40 27.24 -13.11
CA ALA A 44 -11.73 26.20 -13.88
C ALA A 44 -12.29 26.05 -15.31
N MET A 45 -13.62 26.01 -15.45
CA MET A 45 -14.31 26.01 -16.74
C MET A 45 -13.99 27.24 -17.60
N ALA A 46 -14.05 28.44 -16.99
CA ALA A 46 -13.74 29.68 -17.67
C ALA A 46 -12.27 29.73 -18.10
N MET A 47 -11.35 29.28 -17.25
CA MET A 47 -9.92 29.15 -17.58
C MET A 47 -9.69 28.17 -18.73
N GLY A 48 -10.40 27.04 -18.76
CA GLY A 48 -10.33 26.06 -19.85
C GLY A 48 -10.75 26.64 -21.20
N LEU A 49 -11.88 27.37 -21.24
CA LEU A 49 -12.33 28.07 -22.46
C LEU A 49 -11.37 29.17 -22.90
N LEU A 50 -10.80 29.92 -21.95
CA LEU A 50 -9.82 30.97 -22.23
C LEU A 50 -8.52 30.39 -22.82
N LEU A 51 -8.07 29.24 -22.32
CA LEU A 51 -6.92 28.50 -22.85
C LEU A 51 -7.18 28.01 -24.28
N LEU A 52 -8.36 27.45 -24.55
CA LEU A 52 -8.77 27.02 -25.89
C LEU A 52 -8.78 28.20 -26.88
N ALA A 53 -9.33 29.34 -26.48
CA ALA A 53 -9.33 30.55 -27.30
C ALA A 53 -7.90 31.06 -27.56
N CYS A 54 -7.01 31.02 -26.56
CA CYS A 54 -5.60 31.39 -26.72
C CYS A 54 -4.86 30.45 -27.68
N LEU A 55 -5.11 29.14 -27.61
CA LEU A 55 -4.51 28.17 -28.53
C LEU A 55 -4.98 28.40 -29.97
N ALA A 56 -6.26 28.71 -30.18
CA ALA A 56 -6.78 29.04 -31.50
C ALA A 56 -6.15 30.33 -32.08
N VAL A 57 -6.01 31.37 -31.25
CA VAL A 57 -5.36 32.64 -31.64
C VAL A 57 -3.88 32.43 -31.94
N ALA A 58 -3.17 31.66 -31.10
CA ALA A 58 -1.77 31.31 -31.33
C ALA A 58 -1.59 30.51 -32.62
N GLY A 59 -2.46 29.53 -32.89
CA GLY A 59 -2.46 28.75 -34.13
C GLY A 59 -2.68 29.62 -35.37
N ALA A 60 -3.66 30.53 -35.33
CA ALA A 60 -3.91 31.48 -36.41
C ALA A 60 -2.71 32.43 -36.63
N ALA A 61 -2.10 32.93 -35.55
CA ALA A 61 -0.93 33.80 -35.62
C ALA A 61 0.30 33.07 -36.22
N LEU A 62 0.51 31.79 -35.86
CA LEU A 62 1.56 30.96 -36.43
C LEU A 62 1.33 30.67 -37.92
N LEU A 63 0.08 30.43 -38.33
CA LEU A 63 -0.28 30.23 -39.73
C LEU A 63 -0.02 31.51 -40.55
N LEU A 64 -0.45 32.67 -40.04
CA LEU A 64 -0.18 33.98 -40.66
C LEU A 64 1.32 34.28 -40.75
N PHE A 65 2.08 33.95 -39.71
CA PHE A 65 3.54 34.06 -39.71
C PHE A 65 4.16 33.14 -40.76
N GLY A 66 3.70 31.89 -40.85
CA GLY A 66 4.11 30.93 -41.87
C GLY A 66 3.86 31.44 -43.29
N LEU A 67 2.66 31.95 -43.58
CA LEU A 67 2.33 32.58 -44.86
C LEU A 67 3.25 33.77 -45.16
N TYR A 68 3.46 34.66 -44.17
CA TYR A 68 4.41 35.76 -44.31
C TYR A 68 5.82 35.27 -44.66
N THR A 69 6.31 34.23 -43.99
CA THR A 69 7.65 33.69 -44.27
C THR A 69 7.78 33.19 -45.71
N VAL A 70 6.81 32.41 -46.19
CA VAL A 70 6.79 31.82 -47.54
C VAL A 70 6.78 32.91 -48.62
N PHE A 71 5.94 33.93 -48.47
CA PHE A 71 5.75 34.96 -49.48
C PHE A 71 6.81 36.07 -49.42
N ALA A 72 7.19 36.54 -48.23
CA ALA A 72 8.13 37.67 -48.09
C ALA A 72 9.59 37.26 -48.22
N ARG A 73 9.91 35.98 -47.95
CA ARG A 73 11.28 35.44 -47.90
C ARG A 73 12.26 36.34 -47.12
N PRO A 74 11.92 36.73 -45.87
CA PRO A 74 12.62 37.77 -45.12
C PRO A 74 14.08 37.41 -44.82
N TRP A 75 14.45 36.13 -44.86
CA TRP A 75 15.83 35.65 -44.72
C TRP A 75 16.76 36.08 -45.86
N ARG A 76 16.22 36.55 -47.00
CA ARG A 76 17.01 37.09 -48.12
C ARG A 76 17.23 38.60 -48.04
N LEU A 77 16.60 39.30 -47.10
CA LEU A 77 16.76 40.74 -46.94
C LEU A 77 18.11 41.08 -46.30
N ALA A 78 18.73 42.18 -46.76
CA ALA A 78 19.94 42.73 -46.16
C ALA A 78 19.71 43.08 -44.67
N ALA A 79 20.77 43.13 -43.87
CA ALA A 79 20.67 43.41 -42.44
C ALA A 79 19.98 44.76 -42.18
N GLY A 80 18.72 44.72 -41.75
CA GLY A 80 17.86 45.89 -41.51
C GLY A 80 16.81 45.61 -40.43
N ALA A 81 16.04 46.63 -40.07
CA ALA A 81 15.04 46.56 -39.00
C ALA A 81 14.02 45.43 -39.19
N GLU A 82 13.61 45.17 -40.43
CA GLU A 82 12.65 44.10 -40.77
C GLU A 82 13.21 42.69 -40.49
N ARG A 83 14.51 42.46 -40.74
CA ARG A 83 15.17 41.18 -40.43
C ARG A 83 15.28 40.95 -38.92
N LYS A 84 15.56 42.00 -38.13
CA LYS A 84 15.60 41.90 -36.66
C LYS A 84 14.22 41.56 -36.10
N LEU A 85 13.17 42.21 -36.61
CA LEU A 85 11.79 41.93 -36.22
C LEU A 85 11.42 40.48 -36.53
N PHE A 86 11.74 39.99 -37.72
CA PHE A 86 11.52 38.60 -38.10
C PHE A 86 12.19 37.59 -37.15
N VAL A 87 13.46 37.80 -36.78
CA VAL A 87 14.19 36.91 -35.87
C VAL A 87 13.53 36.84 -34.49
N VAL A 88 13.10 37.97 -33.94
CA VAL A 88 12.38 38.02 -32.65
C VAL A 88 11.06 37.26 -32.72
N HIS A 89 10.32 37.38 -33.83
CA HIS A 89 9.05 36.68 -34.02
C HIS A 89 9.22 35.18 -34.23
N ALA A 90 10.24 34.77 -34.99
CA ALA A 90 10.59 33.37 -35.15
C ALA A 90 10.94 32.73 -33.79
N TRP A 91 11.65 33.47 -32.93
CA TRP A 91 11.97 33.01 -31.58
C TRP A 91 10.70 32.88 -30.70
N LEU A 92 9.85 33.91 -30.68
CA LEU A 92 8.56 33.87 -29.97
C LEU A 92 7.64 32.73 -30.44
N ALA A 93 7.51 32.55 -31.75
CA ALA A 93 6.76 31.44 -32.34
C ALA A 93 7.32 30.07 -31.90
N SER A 94 8.65 29.94 -31.83
CA SER A 94 9.32 28.71 -31.36
C SER A 94 9.02 28.44 -29.87
N VAL A 95 9.04 29.47 -29.03
CA VAL A 95 8.68 29.35 -27.60
C VAL A 95 7.23 28.92 -27.43
N VAL A 96 6.29 29.52 -28.18
CA VAL A 96 4.87 29.15 -28.12
C VAL A 96 4.64 27.71 -28.60
N LEU A 97 5.34 27.26 -29.65
CA LEU A 97 5.28 25.88 -30.10
C LEU A 97 5.88 24.89 -29.09
N LEU A 98 7.00 25.24 -28.45
CA LEU A 98 7.63 24.38 -27.43
C LEU A 98 6.77 24.28 -26.17
N VAL A 99 6.25 25.40 -25.66
CA VAL A 99 5.44 25.41 -24.44
C VAL A 99 4.05 24.84 -24.72
N GLY A 100 3.38 25.30 -25.78
CA GLY A 100 2.04 24.83 -26.15
C GLY A 100 2.05 23.38 -26.63
N GLY A 101 2.95 23.02 -27.53
CA GLY A 101 3.12 21.66 -28.02
C GLY A 101 3.57 20.70 -26.92
N GLY A 102 4.50 21.11 -26.05
CA GLY A 102 4.92 20.33 -24.89
C GLY A 102 3.79 20.09 -23.89
N SER A 103 2.94 21.09 -23.66
CA SER A 103 1.80 20.96 -22.74
C SER A 103 0.72 20.02 -23.30
N VAL A 104 0.39 20.13 -24.59
CA VAL A 104 -0.57 19.23 -25.25
C VAL A 104 -0.03 17.80 -25.33
N ALA A 105 1.25 17.63 -25.69
CA ALA A 105 1.89 16.33 -25.70
C ALA A 105 1.91 15.69 -24.31
N ARG A 106 2.19 16.48 -23.27
CA ARG A 106 2.15 16.03 -21.87
C ARG A 106 0.74 15.62 -21.45
N SER A 107 -0.28 16.43 -21.73
CA SER A 107 -1.68 16.10 -21.41
C SER A 107 -2.14 14.84 -22.13
N TYR A 108 -1.77 14.67 -23.41
CA TYR A 108 -2.09 13.45 -24.16
C TYR A 108 -1.36 12.22 -23.61
N LEU A 109 -0.11 12.37 -23.17
CA LEU A 109 0.63 11.29 -22.50
C LEU A 109 0.04 10.95 -21.12
N GLU A 110 -0.43 11.94 -20.37
CA GLU A 110 -1.11 11.76 -19.09
C GLU A 110 -2.47 11.04 -19.28
N ASP A 111 -3.25 11.41 -20.30
CA ASP A 111 -4.50 10.72 -20.66
C ASP A 111 -4.26 9.27 -21.08
N LEU A 112 -3.26 9.02 -21.93
CA LEU A 112 -2.88 7.65 -22.32
C LEU A 112 -2.40 6.83 -21.12
N LYS A 113 -1.71 7.46 -20.16
CA LYS A 113 -1.28 6.80 -18.92
C LYS A 113 -2.49 6.46 -18.04
N SER A 114 -3.43 7.40 -17.90
CA SER A 114 -4.68 7.21 -17.15
C SER A 114 -5.55 6.09 -17.74
N GLU A 115 -5.72 6.07 -19.05
CA GLU A 115 -6.50 5.01 -19.71
C GLU A 115 -5.84 3.64 -19.55
N ARG A 116 -4.50 3.56 -19.63
CA ARG A 116 -3.76 2.32 -19.34
C ARG A 116 -3.91 1.88 -17.89
N SER A 117 -3.81 2.79 -16.92
CA SER A 117 -3.97 2.42 -15.51
C SER A 117 -5.40 1.97 -15.19
N LEU A 118 -6.42 2.58 -15.80
CA LEU A 118 -7.81 2.15 -15.65
C LEU A 118 -8.04 0.74 -16.22
N ARG A 119 -7.51 0.47 -17.42
CA ARG A 119 -7.60 -0.86 -18.03
C ARG A 119 -6.83 -1.91 -17.23
N GLN A 120 -5.63 -1.56 -16.74
CA GLN A 120 -4.83 -2.42 -15.87
C GLN A 120 -5.59 -2.76 -14.58
N GLY A 121 -6.16 -1.76 -13.90
CA GLY A 121 -6.95 -1.97 -12.69
C GLY A 121 -8.18 -2.85 -12.92
N ALA A 122 -8.86 -2.70 -14.06
CA ALA A 122 -10.00 -3.54 -14.41
C ALA A 122 -9.61 -5.02 -14.58
N HIS A 123 -8.53 -5.31 -15.31
CA HIS A 123 -8.05 -6.69 -15.47
C HIS A 123 -7.49 -7.26 -14.17
N GLN A 124 -6.74 -6.48 -13.38
CA GLN A 124 -6.24 -6.93 -12.08
C GLN A 124 -7.40 -7.33 -11.15
N ASN A 125 -8.49 -6.55 -11.11
CA ASN A 125 -9.68 -6.91 -10.35
C ASN A 125 -10.34 -8.21 -10.81
N GLN A 126 -10.39 -8.45 -12.13
CA GLN A 126 -10.94 -9.70 -12.68
C GLN A 126 -10.02 -10.90 -12.41
N ILE A 127 -8.70 -10.72 -12.46
CA ILE A 127 -7.72 -11.73 -12.06
C ILE A 127 -7.92 -12.09 -10.59
N VAL A 128 -8.02 -11.09 -9.70
CA VAL A 128 -8.26 -11.30 -8.27
C VAL A 128 -9.60 -12.00 -8.01
N ASP A 129 -10.66 -11.66 -8.74
CA ASP A 129 -11.95 -12.35 -8.68
C ASP A 129 -11.85 -13.82 -9.13
N ALA A 130 -11.10 -14.09 -10.21
CA ALA A 130 -10.84 -15.45 -10.67
C ALA A 130 -10.03 -16.27 -9.65
N ILE A 131 -9.00 -15.67 -9.03
CA ILE A 131 -8.26 -16.29 -7.92
C ILE A 131 -9.20 -16.58 -6.75
N THR A 132 -10.05 -15.62 -6.37
CA THR A 132 -11.01 -15.79 -5.26
C THR A 132 -11.97 -16.94 -5.50
N LYS A 133 -12.36 -17.17 -6.76
CA LYS A 133 -13.22 -18.29 -7.18
C LYS A 133 -12.46 -19.59 -7.45
N ASP A 134 -11.13 -19.57 -7.37
CA ASP A 134 -10.24 -20.64 -7.79
C ASP A 134 -10.53 -21.14 -9.22
N ASP A 135 -10.83 -20.21 -10.13
CA ASP A 135 -11.17 -20.46 -11.53
C ASP A 135 -9.94 -20.26 -12.44
N THR A 136 -9.31 -21.37 -12.81
CA THR A 136 -8.14 -21.37 -13.69
C THR A 136 -8.45 -20.86 -15.11
N GLN A 137 -9.67 -21.04 -15.62
CA GLN A 137 -10.00 -20.65 -17.00
C GLN A 137 -10.16 -19.13 -17.10
N ASP A 138 -10.87 -18.55 -16.14
CA ASP A 138 -11.03 -17.11 -16.05
C ASP A 138 -9.69 -16.44 -15.72
N PHE A 139 -8.91 -17.01 -14.80
CA PHE A 139 -7.57 -16.54 -14.49
C PHE A 139 -6.67 -16.49 -15.73
N GLU A 140 -6.56 -17.58 -16.49
CA GLU A 140 -5.74 -17.65 -17.71
C GLU A 140 -6.22 -16.65 -18.77
N ARG A 141 -7.54 -16.53 -18.97
CA ARG A 141 -8.13 -15.59 -19.92
C ARG A 141 -7.75 -14.16 -19.58
N GLU A 142 -7.94 -13.74 -18.33
CA GLU A 142 -7.69 -12.37 -17.92
C GLU A 142 -6.20 -12.04 -17.85
N LEU A 143 -5.36 -12.98 -17.41
CA LEU A 143 -3.91 -12.82 -17.45
C LEU A 143 -3.41 -12.61 -18.90
N LYS A 144 -3.92 -13.41 -19.84
CA LYS A 144 -3.58 -13.26 -21.27
C LYS A 144 -4.11 -11.97 -21.88
N ALA A 145 -5.30 -11.52 -21.47
CA ALA A 145 -5.89 -10.25 -21.92
C ALA A 145 -5.09 -9.05 -21.41
N CYS A 146 -4.58 -9.13 -20.17
CA CYS A 146 -3.77 -8.08 -19.56
C CYS A 146 -2.36 -8.00 -20.18
N GLY A 147 -1.78 -9.14 -20.58
CA GLY A 147 -0.45 -9.20 -21.19
C GLY A 147 0.64 -8.64 -20.26
N ASP A 148 1.58 -7.89 -20.81
CA ASP A 148 2.73 -7.33 -20.06
C ASP A 148 2.32 -6.37 -18.93
N LEU A 149 1.08 -5.88 -18.92
CA LEU A 149 0.58 -4.98 -17.87
C LEU A 149 0.33 -5.69 -16.53
N CYS A 150 0.16 -7.02 -16.55
CA CYS A 150 -0.04 -7.84 -15.35
C CYS A 150 1.12 -8.82 -15.12
N ALA A 151 2.28 -8.56 -15.74
CA ALA A 151 3.46 -9.39 -15.58
C ALA A 151 4.07 -9.32 -14.16
N ASP A 152 3.57 -8.44 -13.28
CA ASP A 152 4.03 -8.38 -11.89
C ASP A 152 3.73 -9.71 -11.17
N ASP A 153 4.79 -10.28 -10.58
CA ASP A 153 4.91 -11.68 -10.18
C ASP A 153 4.09 -12.10 -8.94
N THR A 154 3.16 -11.27 -8.45
CA THR A 154 2.52 -11.44 -7.14
C THR A 154 1.31 -12.39 -7.12
N TRP A 155 0.97 -13.02 -8.23
CA TRP A 155 -0.21 -13.87 -8.34
C TRP A 155 -0.12 -15.18 -7.53
N VAL A 156 1.09 -15.70 -7.28
CA VAL A 156 1.29 -16.88 -6.42
C VAL A 156 0.97 -16.52 -4.97
N GLU A 157 1.45 -15.37 -4.49
CA GLU A 157 1.13 -14.86 -3.15
C GLU A 157 -0.37 -14.65 -2.97
N GLU A 158 -1.04 -14.10 -3.99
CA GLU A 158 -2.48 -13.87 -3.95
C GLU A 158 -3.27 -15.19 -3.95
N ALA A 159 -2.84 -16.18 -4.73
CA ALA A 159 -3.45 -17.51 -4.72
C ALA A 159 -3.26 -18.22 -3.37
N VAL A 160 -2.09 -18.08 -2.73
CA VAL A 160 -1.84 -18.59 -1.37
C VAL A 160 -2.74 -17.88 -0.36
N ASP A 161 -2.82 -16.55 -0.40
CA ASP A 161 -3.62 -15.77 0.57
C ASP A 161 -5.11 -16.14 0.50
N ARG A 162 -5.63 -16.31 -0.73
CA ARG A 162 -7.02 -16.67 -1.00
C ARG A 162 -7.30 -18.18 -0.99
N ARG A 163 -6.28 -19.01 -0.74
CA ARG A 163 -6.40 -20.48 -0.73
C ARG A 163 -6.93 -21.05 -2.06
N ALA A 164 -6.53 -20.44 -3.18
CA ALA A 164 -6.93 -20.81 -4.53
C ALA A 164 -6.04 -21.95 -5.07
N LEU A 165 -6.29 -23.18 -4.62
CA LEU A 165 -5.42 -24.33 -4.86
C LEU A 165 -5.24 -24.66 -6.36
N ARG A 166 -6.30 -24.56 -7.18
CA ARG A 166 -6.23 -24.89 -8.61
C ARG A 166 -5.46 -23.82 -9.37
N VAL A 167 -5.71 -22.55 -9.07
CA VAL A 167 -4.97 -21.42 -9.66
C VAL A 167 -3.51 -21.46 -9.23
N LEU A 168 -3.23 -21.77 -7.96
CA LEU A 168 -1.87 -21.97 -7.47
C LEU A 168 -1.18 -23.11 -8.23
N ALA A 169 -1.81 -24.27 -8.36
CA ALA A 169 -1.25 -25.40 -9.10
C ALA A 169 -1.00 -25.06 -10.58
N TRP A 170 -1.90 -24.30 -11.22
CA TRP A 170 -1.70 -23.83 -12.60
C TRP A 170 -0.47 -22.92 -12.70
N GLN A 171 -0.30 -21.96 -11.79
CA GLN A 171 0.85 -21.05 -11.77
C GLN A 171 2.16 -21.79 -11.52
N LEU A 172 2.18 -22.74 -10.57
CA LEU A 172 3.36 -23.53 -10.26
C LEU A 172 3.75 -24.50 -11.40
N SER A 173 2.81 -24.87 -12.28
CA SER A 173 3.06 -25.85 -13.34
C SER A 173 4.06 -25.39 -14.41
N SER A 174 4.27 -24.08 -14.54
CA SER A 174 5.21 -23.48 -15.49
C SER A 174 6.54 -23.06 -14.85
N LEU A 175 6.66 -23.19 -13.53
CA LEU A 175 7.84 -22.77 -12.78
C LEU A 175 8.75 -23.97 -12.49
N ASP A 176 10.05 -23.74 -12.58
CA ASP A 176 11.05 -24.60 -11.94
C ASP A 176 11.44 -24.07 -10.56
N LYS A 177 12.22 -24.87 -9.82
CA LYS A 177 12.69 -24.51 -8.48
C LYS A 177 13.52 -23.22 -8.47
N ALA A 178 14.37 -23.00 -9.47
CA ALA A 178 15.22 -21.81 -9.49
C ALA A 178 14.40 -20.55 -9.77
N GLN A 179 13.42 -20.62 -10.67
CA GLN A 179 12.48 -19.54 -10.95
C GLN A 179 11.65 -19.21 -9.72
N TYR A 180 11.07 -20.21 -9.05
CA TYR A 180 10.34 -20.00 -7.80
C TYR A 180 11.22 -19.29 -6.76
N GLN A 181 12.45 -19.77 -6.57
CA GLN A 181 13.37 -19.20 -5.60
C GLN A 181 13.83 -17.79 -5.96
N HIS A 182 13.90 -17.43 -7.25
CA HIS A 182 14.19 -16.06 -7.64
C HIS A 182 13.03 -15.11 -7.38
N LEU A 183 11.79 -15.58 -7.56
CA LEU A 183 10.60 -14.73 -7.53
C LEU A 183 9.98 -14.58 -6.13
N TYR A 184 10.08 -15.62 -5.29
CA TYR A 184 9.21 -15.75 -4.11
C TYR A 184 9.91 -15.86 -2.76
N THR A 185 11.24 -15.66 -2.74
CA THR A 185 12.02 -15.64 -1.49
C THR A 185 12.06 -14.28 -0.82
N GLU A 186 11.75 -13.20 -1.56
CA GLU A 186 11.67 -11.86 -0.98
C GLU A 186 10.39 -11.72 -0.15
N ARG A 187 10.44 -10.80 0.83
CA ARG A 187 9.29 -10.57 1.70
C ARG A 187 8.21 -9.79 0.97
N SER A 188 7.02 -10.37 0.94
CA SER A 188 5.81 -9.62 0.68
C SER A 188 5.41 -8.89 1.95
N ASN A 189 5.12 -7.59 1.84
CA ASN A 189 4.50 -6.81 2.91
C ASN A 189 3.00 -6.71 2.56
N LYS A 190 2.19 -7.57 3.17
CA LYS A 190 0.73 -7.52 3.03
C LYS A 190 0.08 -7.15 4.35
N HIS A 191 -0.99 -6.38 4.28
CA HIS A 191 -1.90 -6.24 5.41
C HIS A 191 -2.97 -7.33 5.28
N GLY A 192 -3.18 -8.11 6.33
CA GLY A 192 -4.17 -9.16 6.36
C GLY A 192 -5.00 -9.12 7.64
N CYS A 193 -6.17 -9.74 7.60
CA CYS A 193 -6.98 -9.95 8.79
C CYS A 193 -7.02 -11.44 9.12
N GLN A 194 -6.84 -11.77 10.39
CA GLN A 194 -6.98 -13.12 10.89
C GLN A 194 -7.63 -13.10 12.27
N GLY A 195 -8.71 -13.86 12.42
CA GLY A 195 -9.44 -13.96 13.69
C GLY A 195 -9.81 -12.60 14.29
N GLY A 196 -10.28 -11.65 13.48
CA GLY A 196 -10.68 -10.30 13.95
C GLY A 196 -9.53 -9.34 14.28
N SER A 197 -8.30 -9.70 13.90
CA SER A 197 -7.09 -8.92 14.18
C SER A 197 -6.40 -8.49 12.88
N LEU A 198 -5.99 -7.23 12.78
CA LEU A 198 -5.27 -6.66 11.63
C LEU A 198 -3.77 -6.88 11.78
N PHE A 199 -3.12 -7.38 10.74
CA PHE A 199 -1.73 -7.78 10.82
C PHE A 199 -0.92 -7.33 9.62
N ASP A 200 0.28 -6.85 9.90
CA ASP A 200 1.33 -6.69 8.89
C ASP A 200 2.02 -8.05 8.73
N ILE A 201 1.82 -8.66 7.56
CA ILE A 201 2.43 -9.92 7.16
C ILE A 201 3.66 -9.54 6.34
N ALA A 202 4.83 -9.62 6.97
CA ALA A 202 6.13 -9.45 6.32
C ALA A 202 6.82 -10.83 6.23
N MET A 203 6.34 -11.69 5.33
CA MET A 203 6.81 -13.07 5.18
C MET A 203 7.02 -13.43 3.71
N PRO A 204 7.96 -14.34 3.39
CA PRO A 204 8.02 -14.95 2.05
C PRO A 204 6.77 -15.80 1.78
N VAL A 205 6.55 -16.21 0.53
CA VAL A 205 5.40 -17.06 0.13
C VAL A 205 5.26 -18.30 1.00
N SER A 206 6.38 -18.92 1.38
CA SER A 206 6.41 -20.08 2.26
C SER A 206 5.83 -19.79 3.65
N GLY A 207 6.17 -18.63 4.24
CA GLY A 207 5.56 -18.17 5.49
C GLY A 207 4.08 -17.85 5.36
N LEU A 208 3.66 -17.22 4.26
CA LEU A 208 2.25 -16.97 3.99
C LEU A 208 1.46 -18.29 3.82
N ALA A 209 2.04 -19.29 3.16
CA ALA A 209 1.44 -20.61 3.04
C ALA A 209 1.30 -21.31 4.39
N GLY A 210 2.27 -21.14 5.29
CA GLY A 210 2.17 -21.53 6.68
C GLY A 210 1.02 -20.82 7.40
N LEU A 211 0.94 -19.49 7.29
CA LEU A 211 -0.10 -18.66 7.91
C LEU A 211 -1.52 -19.07 7.49
N ARG A 212 -1.68 -19.46 6.23
CA ARG A 212 -2.97 -19.88 5.65
C ARG A 212 -3.24 -21.37 5.73
N TYR A 213 -2.28 -22.13 6.24
CA TYR A 213 -2.14 -23.59 6.25
C TYR A 213 -3.28 -24.38 5.59
N GLN A 214 -2.94 -25.06 4.50
CA GLN A 214 -3.74 -26.15 3.94
C GLN A 214 -2.79 -27.28 3.53
N PRO A 215 -3.01 -28.53 3.96
CA PRO A 215 -2.12 -29.64 3.63
C PRO A 215 -1.80 -29.76 2.13
N GLU A 216 -2.79 -29.53 1.29
CA GLU A 216 -2.68 -29.57 -0.17
C GLU A 216 -1.81 -28.42 -0.71
N MET A 217 -1.97 -27.22 -0.17
CA MET A 217 -1.15 -26.05 -0.52
C MET A 217 0.31 -26.24 -0.14
N ILE A 218 0.55 -26.69 1.10
CA ILE A 218 1.90 -27.01 1.58
C ILE A 218 2.53 -28.07 0.67
N SER A 219 1.79 -29.14 0.35
CA SER A 219 2.27 -30.22 -0.51
C SER A 219 2.59 -29.75 -1.93
N ALA A 220 1.81 -28.80 -2.49
CA ALA A 220 2.04 -28.24 -3.82
C ALA A 220 3.30 -27.36 -3.87
N LEU A 221 3.59 -26.60 -2.80
CA LEU A 221 4.70 -25.67 -2.74
C LEU A 221 6.01 -26.30 -2.27
N GLN A 222 5.95 -27.33 -1.43
CA GLN A 222 7.12 -27.98 -0.83
C GLN A 222 8.21 -28.43 -1.83
N PRO A 223 7.91 -28.93 -3.05
CA PRO A 223 8.93 -29.28 -4.03
C PRO A 223 9.86 -28.11 -4.39
N PHE A 224 9.36 -26.87 -4.30
CA PHE A 224 10.09 -25.66 -4.64
C PHE A 224 10.88 -25.09 -3.44
N TRP A 225 10.61 -25.56 -2.23
CA TRP A 225 11.14 -24.99 -0.99
C TRP A 225 12.56 -25.43 -0.66
N THR A 226 13.26 -24.53 0.03
CA THR A 226 14.49 -24.79 0.76
C THR A 226 14.18 -25.14 2.23
N VAL A 227 15.21 -25.42 3.02
CA VAL A 227 15.05 -25.59 4.47
C VAL A 227 14.60 -24.29 5.13
N ASP A 228 15.08 -23.13 4.64
CA ASP A 228 14.67 -21.83 5.17
C ASP A 228 13.21 -21.52 4.87
N ASP A 229 12.69 -21.95 3.72
CA ASP A 229 11.27 -21.90 3.40
C ASP A 229 10.41 -22.76 4.34
N LEU A 230 10.90 -23.97 4.69
CA LEU A 230 10.21 -24.82 5.67
C LEU A 230 10.17 -24.16 7.06
N HIS A 231 11.24 -23.47 7.46
CA HIS A 231 11.24 -22.65 8.67
C HIS A 231 10.24 -21.50 8.56
N ALA A 232 10.24 -20.75 7.46
CA ALA A 232 9.27 -19.68 7.24
C ALA A 232 7.83 -20.18 7.35
N ALA A 233 7.52 -21.31 6.70
CA ALA A 233 6.21 -21.94 6.79
C ALA A 233 5.84 -22.35 8.23
N LEU A 234 6.80 -22.87 9.01
CA LEU A 234 6.56 -23.22 10.42
C LEU A 234 6.18 -22.00 11.25
N TRP A 235 6.89 -20.89 11.04
CA TRP A 235 6.62 -19.62 11.70
C TRP A 235 5.26 -19.03 11.29
N GLY A 236 4.94 -19.12 10.00
CA GLY A 236 3.63 -18.81 9.48
C GLY A 236 2.54 -19.64 10.15
N ALA A 237 2.70 -20.97 10.25
CA ALA A 237 1.72 -21.85 10.88
C ALA A 237 1.51 -21.53 12.37
N ALA A 238 2.59 -21.18 13.08
CA ALA A 238 2.50 -20.73 14.47
C ALA A 238 1.69 -19.43 14.60
N ALA A 239 2.02 -18.42 13.78
CA ALA A 239 1.26 -17.17 13.65
C ALA A 239 -0.20 -17.40 13.26
N GLY A 240 -0.44 -18.38 12.39
CA GLY A 240 -1.74 -18.68 11.79
C GLY A 240 -2.67 -19.50 12.68
N ASP A 241 -2.24 -19.85 13.89
CA ASP A 241 -2.99 -20.69 14.82
C ASP A 241 -3.25 -22.12 14.28
N HIS A 242 -2.24 -22.71 13.64
CA HIS A 242 -2.31 -24.02 12.97
C HIS A 242 -1.35 -25.06 13.59
N PRO A 243 -1.63 -25.58 14.80
CA PRO A 243 -0.75 -26.53 15.49
C PRO A 243 -0.54 -27.84 14.70
N GLU A 244 -1.54 -28.32 13.97
CA GLU A 244 -1.41 -29.46 13.07
C GLU A 244 -0.42 -29.19 11.91
N GLY A 245 -0.41 -27.95 11.42
CA GLY A 245 0.53 -27.50 10.40
C GLY A 245 1.95 -27.39 10.94
N MET A 246 2.11 -26.83 12.14
CA MET A 246 3.40 -26.81 12.84
C MET A 246 3.96 -28.23 12.99
N GLN A 247 3.15 -29.18 13.46
CA GLN A 247 3.56 -30.56 13.61
C GLN A 247 3.97 -31.21 12.27
N ALA A 248 3.19 -30.98 11.21
CA ALA A 248 3.50 -31.51 9.88
C ALA A 248 4.80 -30.93 9.31
N LEU A 249 5.04 -29.63 9.50
CA LEU A 249 6.25 -28.94 9.00
C LEU A 249 7.50 -29.36 9.79
N ILE A 250 7.40 -29.54 11.11
CA ILE A 250 8.50 -30.11 11.91
C ILE A 250 8.82 -31.53 11.44
N LYS A 251 7.82 -32.37 11.19
CA LYS A 251 8.01 -33.70 10.64
C LYS A 251 8.66 -33.68 9.25
N ALA A 252 8.39 -32.63 8.46
CA ALA A 252 9.00 -32.39 7.16
C ALA A 252 10.43 -31.82 7.24
N GLY A 253 10.96 -31.56 8.45
CA GLY A 253 12.34 -31.14 8.67
C GLY A 253 12.53 -29.68 9.07
N ALA A 254 11.45 -28.93 9.34
CA ALA A 254 11.57 -27.58 9.91
C ALA A 254 12.11 -27.65 11.35
N ASP A 255 13.14 -26.88 11.65
CA ASP A 255 13.71 -26.73 12.99
C ASP A 255 13.02 -25.58 13.76
N PRO A 256 12.26 -25.86 14.83
CA PRO A 256 11.55 -24.85 15.60
C PRO A 256 12.47 -23.92 16.42
N SER A 257 13.75 -24.29 16.58
CA SER A 257 14.75 -23.46 17.27
C SER A 257 15.42 -22.44 16.36
N LYS A 258 15.25 -22.57 15.03
CA LYS A 258 15.88 -21.67 14.08
C LYS A 258 15.10 -20.36 14.02
N PRO A 259 15.74 -19.22 14.32
CA PRO A 259 15.14 -17.92 14.06
C PRO A 259 14.92 -17.77 12.56
N LEU A 260 13.80 -17.17 12.16
CA LEU A 260 13.63 -16.74 10.79
C LEU A 260 14.67 -15.64 10.53
N SER A 261 15.61 -15.88 9.61
CA SER A 261 16.72 -14.95 9.30
C SER A 261 16.25 -13.53 8.95
N SER A 262 14.98 -13.43 8.54
CA SER A 262 14.31 -12.21 8.17
C SER A 262 13.42 -11.66 9.31
N ALA A 263 12.88 -12.46 10.23
CA ALA A 263 12.07 -11.91 11.31
C ALA A 263 12.95 -11.15 12.31
N LYS A 264 12.58 -9.88 12.59
CA LYS A 264 13.02 -9.21 13.83
C LYS A 264 12.35 -9.84 15.05
N GLU A 265 11.24 -10.53 14.83
CA GLU A 265 10.46 -11.23 15.85
C GLU A 265 11.21 -12.50 16.25
N GLY A 266 11.43 -12.65 17.55
CA GLY A 266 12.13 -13.78 18.14
C GLY A 266 11.31 -15.07 18.08
N SER A 267 11.52 -15.97 19.05
CA SER A 267 11.01 -17.36 19.07
C SER A 267 9.57 -17.58 18.57
N LEU A 268 9.24 -18.82 18.17
CA LEU A 268 7.87 -19.22 17.78
C LEU A 268 6.80 -18.80 18.78
N ILE A 269 7.11 -18.74 20.07
CA ILE A 269 6.22 -18.25 21.12
C ILE A 269 5.89 -16.77 20.89
N LEU A 270 6.87 -15.92 20.61
CA LEU A 270 6.66 -14.48 20.41
C LEU A 270 5.77 -14.23 19.19
N VAL A 271 6.02 -14.95 18.09
CA VAL A 271 5.21 -14.82 16.87
C VAL A 271 3.78 -15.30 17.11
N ALA A 272 3.58 -16.44 17.77
CA ALA A 272 2.24 -16.90 18.13
C ALA A 272 1.55 -15.91 19.08
N THR A 273 2.28 -15.31 20.04
CA THR A 273 1.76 -14.31 20.98
C THR A 273 1.31 -13.04 20.28
N GLY A 274 2.14 -12.49 19.38
CA GLY A 274 1.82 -11.29 18.61
C GLY A 274 0.65 -11.44 17.65
N ARG A 275 0.14 -12.67 17.47
CA ARG A 275 -1.06 -12.98 16.70
C ARG A 275 -2.23 -13.49 17.56
N GLY A 276 -2.01 -13.62 18.87
CA GLY A 276 -2.93 -14.27 19.79
C GLY A 276 -3.30 -15.69 19.34
N ALA A 277 -2.36 -16.45 18.77
CA ALA A 277 -2.57 -17.79 18.24
C ALA A 277 -2.72 -18.82 19.38
N GLU A 278 -3.90 -18.79 20.01
CA GLU A 278 -4.27 -19.57 21.20
C GLU A 278 -3.97 -21.07 21.10
N HIS A 279 -4.36 -21.73 20.02
CA HIS A 279 -4.14 -23.17 19.83
C HIS A 279 -2.67 -23.49 19.58
N SER A 280 -1.97 -22.64 18.82
CA SER A 280 -0.51 -22.75 18.65
C SER A 280 0.23 -22.61 19.99
N LEU A 281 -0.14 -21.63 20.82
CA LEU A 281 0.47 -21.42 22.14
C LEU A 281 0.18 -22.58 23.08
N ALA A 282 -1.06 -23.05 23.13
CA ALA A 282 -1.44 -24.22 23.93
C ALA A 282 -0.65 -25.46 23.48
N TRP A 283 -0.53 -25.69 22.16
CA TRP A 283 0.27 -26.79 21.61
C TRP A 283 1.74 -26.65 22.01
N LEU A 284 2.35 -25.47 21.84
CA LEU A 284 3.74 -25.21 22.25
C LEU A 284 3.97 -25.52 23.74
N ALA A 285 3.03 -25.14 24.60
CA ALA A 285 3.08 -25.47 26.03
C ALA A 285 3.09 -27.00 26.24
N THR A 286 2.23 -27.75 25.55
CA THR A 286 2.22 -29.23 25.66
C THR A 286 3.50 -29.89 25.15
N GLN A 287 4.20 -29.25 24.22
CA GLN A 287 5.47 -29.75 23.69
C GLN A 287 6.68 -29.37 24.56
N GLY A 288 6.47 -28.66 25.68
CA GLY A 288 7.53 -28.27 26.61
C GLY A 288 8.38 -27.10 26.12
N TYR A 289 7.84 -26.23 25.25
CA TYR A 289 8.48 -24.95 24.97
C TYR A 289 8.35 -24.03 26.19
N HIS A 290 9.36 -23.20 26.41
CA HIS A 290 9.43 -22.30 27.55
C HIS A 290 9.72 -20.88 27.14
N VAL A 291 9.18 -19.93 27.91
CA VAL A 291 9.49 -18.51 27.78
C VAL A 291 10.80 -18.23 28.49
N ASP A 292 11.82 -17.81 27.72
CA ASP A 292 13.10 -17.40 28.28
C ASP A 292 12.95 -16.12 29.11
N ALA A 293 13.69 -16.05 30.24
CA ALA A 293 13.66 -14.87 31.10
C ALA A 293 14.05 -13.58 30.38
N ALA A 294 14.93 -13.67 29.37
CA ALA A 294 15.36 -12.53 28.55
C ALA A 294 14.27 -12.04 27.58
N SER A 295 13.28 -12.87 27.25
CA SER A 295 12.22 -12.56 26.28
C SER A 295 10.90 -12.16 26.93
N GLN A 296 10.86 -12.03 28.26
CA GLN A 296 9.63 -11.68 29.00
C GLN A 296 9.08 -10.31 28.56
N HIS A 297 9.94 -9.30 28.42
CA HIS A 297 9.53 -7.97 27.94
C HIS A 297 8.94 -8.04 26.52
N ASP A 298 9.65 -8.66 25.58
CA ASP A 298 9.20 -8.80 24.20
C ASP A 298 7.88 -9.58 24.09
N LEU A 299 7.68 -10.57 24.95
CA LEU A 299 6.45 -11.35 25.03
C LEU A 299 5.25 -10.47 25.40
N TRP A 300 5.41 -9.65 26.44
CA TRP A 300 4.33 -8.77 26.90
C TRP A 300 4.05 -7.65 25.90
N MET A 301 5.09 -7.09 25.27
CA MET A 301 4.92 -6.13 24.17
C MET A 301 4.21 -6.75 22.97
N ALA A 302 4.52 -8.01 22.62
CA ALA A 302 3.82 -8.72 21.54
C ALA A 302 2.33 -8.90 21.87
N LEU A 303 1.99 -9.22 23.11
CA LEU A 303 0.60 -9.38 23.55
C LEU A 303 -0.18 -8.05 23.49
N ILE A 304 0.42 -6.95 23.95
CA ILE A 304 -0.17 -5.60 23.85
C ILE A 304 -0.32 -5.19 22.38
N HIS A 305 0.68 -5.46 21.54
CA HIS A 305 0.61 -5.17 20.11
C HIS A 305 -0.54 -5.91 19.44
N TRP A 306 -0.74 -7.18 19.79
CA TRP A 306 -1.91 -7.95 19.36
C TRP A 306 -3.21 -7.29 19.83
N GLY A 307 -3.31 -6.89 21.10
CA GLY A 307 -4.48 -6.17 21.64
C GLY A 307 -4.81 -4.89 20.87
N ASN A 308 -3.81 -4.10 20.54
CA ASN A 308 -3.96 -2.86 19.75
C ASN A 308 -4.40 -3.09 18.30
N GLN A 309 -4.19 -4.31 17.78
CA GLN A 309 -4.54 -4.71 16.42
C GLN A 309 -5.86 -5.48 16.33
N THR A 310 -6.51 -5.76 17.47
CA THR A 310 -7.61 -6.71 17.57
C THR A 310 -8.86 -6.04 18.09
N ALA A 311 -10.03 -6.42 17.57
CA ALA A 311 -11.32 -6.01 18.14
C ALA A 311 -11.38 -6.31 19.64
N ALA A 312 -11.79 -5.33 20.46
CA ALA A 312 -11.85 -5.45 21.91
C ALA A 312 -12.58 -6.73 22.36
N GLU A 313 -13.68 -7.11 21.69
CA GLU A 313 -14.44 -8.32 21.99
C GLU A 313 -13.62 -9.59 21.73
N THR A 314 -12.87 -9.62 20.63
CA THR A 314 -12.01 -10.76 20.27
C THR A 314 -10.84 -10.86 21.24
N TYR A 315 -10.18 -9.74 21.51
CA TYR A 315 -9.06 -9.68 22.45
C TYR A 315 -9.49 -10.14 23.84
N ARG A 316 -10.59 -9.57 24.36
CA ARG A 316 -11.20 -9.97 25.64
C ARG A 316 -11.60 -11.44 25.67
N GLY A 317 -12.24 -11.93 24.61
CA GLY A 317 -12.73 -13.31 24.53
C GLY A 317 -11.62 -14.37 24.53
N ARG A 318 -10.40 -14.00 24.12
CA ARG A 318 -9.26 -14.93 23.99
C ARG A 318 -8.13 -14.68 24.99
N MET A 319 -8.10 -13.50 25.61
CA MET A 319 -7.04 -13.06 26.54
C MET A 319 -6.72 -14.12 27.61
N ASP A 320 -7.75 -14.66 28.26
CA ASP A 320 -7.53 -15.58 29.38
C ASP A 320 -6.84 -16.88 28.94
N SER A 321 -7.24 -17.46 27.79
CA SER A 321 -6.66 -18.70 27.26
C SER A 321 -5.22 -18.50 26.76
N VAL A 322 -4.97 -17.35 26.11
CA VAL A 322 -3.62 -16.94 25.69
C VAL A 322 -2.71 -16.80 26.91
N LEU A 323 -3.13 -16.06 27.95
CA LEU A 323 -2.36 -15.90 29.18
C LEU A 323 -2.08 -17.22 29.89
N ASP A 324 -3.08 -18.10 29.99
CA ASP A 324 -2.91 -19.40 30.66
C ASP A 324 -1.86 -20.25 29.95
N SER A 325 -1.84 -20.23 28.61
CA SER A 325 -0.82 -20.91 27.81
C SER A 325 0.57 -20.31 28.03
N LEU A 326 0.68 -18.98 28.08
CA LEU A 326 1.95 -18.29 28.34
C LEU A 326 2.50 -18.60 29.74
N ILE A 327 1.64 -18.58 30.77
CA ILE A 327 2.01 -18.92 32.15
C ILE A 327 2.45 -20.38 32.24
N ALA A 328 1.76 -21.30 31.56
CA ALA A 328 2.16 -22.70 31.50
C ALA A 328 3.55 -22.90 30.87
N MET A 329 3.95 -22.01 29.95
CA MET A 329 5.30 -21.96 29.37
C MET A 329 6.32 -21.21 30.25
N GLY A 330 5.90 -20.66 31.40
CA GLY A 330 6.79 -19.96 32.33
C GLY A 330 6.84 -18.44 32.15
N ALA A 331 5.87 -17.83 31.47
CA ALA A 331 5.71 -16.37 31.48
C ALA A 331 5.45 -15.88 32.92
N SER A 332 6.23 -14.91 33.37
CA SER A 332 6.15 -14.38 34.72
C SER A 332 5.20 -13.20 34.78
N ILE A 333 4.10 -13.34 35.52
CA ILE A 333 3.15 -12.24 35.77
C ILE A 333 3.60 -11.26 36.86
N THR A 334 4.69 -11.58 37.58
CA THR A 334 5.31 -10.74 38.62
C THR A 334 6.84 -10.83 38.56
N PRO A 335 7.46 -10.36 37.46
CA PRO A 335 8.89 -10.53 37.25
C PRO A 335 9.72 -9.68 38.23
N ALA A 336 10.95 -10.11 38.47
CA ALA A 336 11.86 -9.47 39.41
C ALA A 336 12.37 -8.08 38.96
N SER A 337 12.20 -7.73 37.68
CA SER A 337 12.61 -6.44 37.10
C SER A 337 11.40 -5.64 36.66
N PRO A 338 11.35 -4.32 36.95
CA PRO A 338 10.28 -3.43 36.50
C PRO A 338 10.13 -3.35 34.98
N GLU A 339 11.21 -3.51 34.20
CA GLU A 339 11.16 -3.42 32.72
C GLU A 339 10.39 -4.58 32.09
N GLY A 340 10.33 -5.74 32.76
CA GLY A 340 9.56 -6.89 32.30
C GLY A 340 8.17 -6.99 32.91
N ASP A 341 7.78 -6.08 33.81
CA ASP A 341 6.53 -6.15 34.58
C ASP A 341 5.31 -5.96 33.66
N PRO A 342 4.53 -7.03 33.40
CA PRO A 342 3.40 -6.94 32.48
C PRO A 342 2.31 -6.01 32.97
N LEU A 343 2.17 -5.83 34.29
CA LEU A 343 1.13 -4.99 34.84
C LEU A 343 1.48 -3.51 34.69
N ARG A 344 2.77 -3.15 34.79
CA ARG A 344 3.27 -1.81 34.45
C ARG A 344 3.18 -1.52 32.96
N LEU A 345 3.52 -2.50 32.10
CA LEU A 345 3.39 -2.36 30.65
C LEU A 345 1.93 -2.13 30.24
N ALA A 346 0.98 -2.93 30.78
CA ALA A 346 -0.44 -2.72 30.55
C ALA A 346 -0.91 -1.33 31.02
N LEU A 347 -0.39 -0.83 32.13
CA LEU A 347 -0.69 0.53 32.62
C LEU A 347 -0.14 1.62 31.68
N GLN A 348 1.10 1.49 31.23
CA GLN A 348 1.76 2.45 30.34
C GLN A 348 1.04 2.56 28.98
N GLU A 349 0.61 1.41 28.46
CA GLU A 349 -0.10 1.31 27.19
C GLU A 349 -1.62 1.48 27.34
N SER A 350 -2.10 1.72 28.56
CA SER A 350 -3.52 1.87 28.89
C SER A 350 -4.39 0.67 28.45
N ASP A 351 -3.82 -0.54 28.48
CA ASP A 351 -4.51 -1.79 28.14
C ASP A 351 -5.28 -2.33 29.35
N SER A 352 -6.55 -1.95 29.45
CA SER A 352 -7.44 -2.36 30.54
C SER A 352 -7.80 -3.85 30.50
N ILE A 353 -7.90 -4.46 29.31
CA ILE A 353 -8.23 -5.88 29.15
C ILE A 353 -7.09 -6.74 29.71
N LEU A 354 -5.84 -6.46 29.33
CA LEU A 354 -4.68 -7.14 29.86
C LEU A 354 -4.50 -6.88 31.36
N ALA A 355 -4.62 -5.62 31.81
CA ALA A 355 -4.50 -5.27 33.23
C ALA A 355 -5.50 -6.04 34.11
N LYS A 356 -6.78 -6.09 33.70
CA LYS A 356 -7.81 -6.88 34.39
C LYS A 356 -7.45 -8.36 34.43
N ALA A 357 -7.02 -8.92 33.31
CA ALA A 357 -6.70 -10.35 33.21
C ALA A 357 -5.49 -10.74 34.06
N LEU A 358 -4.48 -9.86 34.18
CA LEU A 358 -3.32 -10.03 35.06
C LEU A 358 -3.71 -9.94 36.55
N VAL A 359 -4.50 -8.92 36.94
CA VAL A 359 -4.97 -8.75 38.33
C VAL A 359 -5.82 -9.94 38.78
N ARG A 360 -6.71 -10.46 37.93
CA ARG A 360 -7.49 -11.68 38.22
C ARG A 360 -6.60 -12.90 38.52
N ARG A 361 -5.41 -12.96 37.92
CA ARG A 361 -4.40 -14.01 38.11
C ARG A 361 -3.44 -13.72 39.27
N GLY A 362 -3.67 -12.64 40.02
CA GLY A 362 -2.89 -12.28 41.20
C GLY A 362 -1.63 -11.46 40.91
N ALA A 363 -1.50 -10.90 39.69
CA ALA A 363 -0.44 -9.94 39.42
C ALA A 363 -0.58 -8.73 40.36
N SER A 364 0.50 -8.40 41.06
CA SER A 364 0.57 -7.26 41.95
C SER A 364 2.02 -6.80 42.08
N ASP A 365 2.23 -5.51 42.29
CA ASP A 365 3.55 -4.96 42.57
C ASP A 365 3.46 -4.03 43.79
N THR A 366 4.12 -4.46 44.86
CA THR A 366 4.16 -3.74 46.12
C THR A 366 5.01 -2.48 46.07
N SER A 367 5.85 -2.32 45.03
CA SER A 367 6.75 -1.18 44.86
C SER A 367 6.10 0.02 44.15
N TRP A 368 4.83 -0.09 43.76
CA TRP A 368 4.12 0.98 43.06
C TRP A 368 3.92 2.23 43.90
N SER A 369 3.98 3.38 43.23
CA SER A 369 3.60 4.67 43.79
C SER A 369 2.08 4.72 44.07
N PRO A 370 1.62 5.62 44.95
CA PRO A 370 0.19 5.85 45.15
C PRO A 370 -0.54 6.21 43.85
N ASP A 371 0.11 6.96 42.96
CA ASP A 371 -0.48 7.39 41.68
C ASP A 371 -0.63 6.21 40.71
N GLU A 372 0.40 5.38 40.55
CA GLU A 372 0.31 4.16 39.71
C GLU A 372 -0.79 3.21 40.22
N ARG A 373 -0.90 3.01 41.53
CA ARG A 373 -1.98 2.21 42.13
C ARG A 373 -3.35 2.79 41.82
N LYS A 374 -3.49 4.12 41.88
CA LYS A 374 -4.73 4.81 41.55
C LYS A 374 -5.07 4.65 40.06
N THR A 375 -4.11 4.86 39.17
CA THR A 375 -4.31 4.71 37.72
C THR A 375 -4.68 3.28 37.35
N LEU A 376 -4.05 2.26 37.95
CA LEU A 376 -4.48 0.87 37.72
C LEU A 376 -5.89 0.63 38.24
N ALA A 377 -6.24 1.14 39.42
CA ALA A 377 -7.59 0.97 39.96
C ALA A 377 -8.65 1.60 39.04
N GLU A 378 -8.36 2.76 38.44
CA GLU A 378 -9.21 3.40 37.44
C GLU A 378 -9.27 2.56 36.14
N LEU A 379 -8.13 2.09 35.64
CA LEU A 379 -8.03 1.27 34.43
C LEU A 379 -8.79 -0.06 34.56
N VAL A 380 -8.67 -0.74 35.71
CA VAL A 380 -9.38 -1.99 36.02
C VAL A 380 -10.87 -1.75 36.27
N ALA A 381 -11.28 -0.53 36.65
CA ALA A 381 -12.67 -0.17 36.86
C ALA A 381 -13.40 0.28 35.58
N GLN A 382 -12.69 0.50 34.47
CA GLN A 382 -13.31 0.87 33.19
C GLN A 382 -14.39 -0.13 32.77
N SER A 383 -15.48 0.36 32.21
CA SER A 383 -16.56 -0.50 31.70
C SER A 383 -16.19 -1.13 30.36
N GLU A 384 -16.81 -2.26 30.01
CA GLU A 384 -16.57 -2.92 28.71
C GLU A 384 -16.96 -2.05 27.51
N GLU A 385 -17.91 -1.12 27.69
CA GLU A 385 -18.38 -0.17 26.67
C GLU A 385 -17.33 0.94 26.39
N GLU A 386 -16.57 1.36 27.40
CA GLU A 386 -15.48 2.33 27.25
C GLU A 386 -14.25 1.72 26.56
N GLU A 387 -14.04 0.41 26.69
CA GLU A 387 -12.94 -0.32 26.05
C GLU A 387 -13.07 -0.34 24.51
N GLY A 388 -14.28 -0.49 23.98
CA GLY A 388 -14.54 -0.56 22.53
C GLY A 388 -14.33 0.78 21.81
N MET A 389 -14.75 1.88 22.43
CA MET A 389 -14.70 3.22 21.80
C MET A 389 -13.27 3.71 21.49
N SER A 390 -12.26 3.23 22.23
CA SER A 390 -10.85 3.57 21.99
C SER A 390 -10.25 2.85 20.78
N GLN A 391 -10.76 1.67 20.42
CA GLN A 391 -10.16 0.79 19.40
C GLN A 391 -10.94 0.78 18.06
N ASP A 392 -12.17 1.30 18.04
CA ASP A 392 -13.06 1.36 16.88
C ASP A 392 -12.48 2.03 15.61
N SER A 393 -11.50 2.93 15.75
CA SER A 393 -10.88 3.60 14.60
C SER A 393 -10.03 2.67 13.72
N PHE A 394 -9.53 1.54 14.27
CA PHE A 394 -8.75 0.54 13.52
C PHE A 394 -9.61 -0.62 13.02
N HIS A 395 -10.76 -0.91 13.65
CA HIS A 395 -11.60 -2.08 13.34
C HIS A 395 -12.33 -1.99 11.99
N LEU A 396 -12.52 -0.79 11.45
CA LEU A 396 -13.05 -0.60 10.09
C LEU A 396 -12.19 -1.26 8.99
N ARG A 397 -10.94 -1.65 9.30
CA ARG A 397 -10.02 -2.28 8.33
C ARG A 397 -10.12 -3.80 8.25
N CYS A 398 -10.77 -4.47 9.22
CA CYS A 398 -10.99 -5.91 9.20
C CYS A 398 -12.45 -6.28 9.01
N ASN A 399 -13.06 -5.76 7.95
CA ASN A 399 -14.36 -6.24 7.49
C ASN A 399 -14.16 -7.51 6.62
N PRO A 400 -14.78 -8.66 6.95
CA PRO A 400 -14.66 -9.90 6.17
C PRO A 400 -15.14 -9.81 4.70
N PHE A 401 -15.77 -8.70 4.30
CA PHE A 401 -16.25 -8.46 2.93
C PHE A 401 -15.45 -7.44 2.10
N GLY A 402 -14.21 -7.15 2.49
CA GLY A 402 -13.23 -6.61 1.56
C GLY A 402 -12.52 -5.36 2.04
N LEU A 403 -11.23 -5.35 1.71
CA LEU A 403 -10.51 -4.15 1.31
C LEU A 403 -11.22 -3.54 0.09
N ARG A 404 -12.41 -2.95 0.30
CA ARG A 404 -12.86 -1.85 -0.53
C ARG A 404 -12.29 -0.62 0.13
N GLU A 405 -11.30 -0.04 -0.54
CA GLU A 405 -10.93 1.37 -0.49
C GLU A 405 -11.82 2.19 0.47
N VAL A 406 -11.28 2.48 1.64
CA VAL A 406 -11.59 3.76 2.29
C VAL A 406 -10.80 4.82 1.52
N GLU A 407 -11.14 5.00 0.23
CA GLU A 407 -10.83 6.23 -0.48
C GLU A 407 -11.82 7.25 0.08
N GLU A 408 -11.28 8.20 0.84
CA GLU A 408 -11.81 9.53 1.06
C GLU A 408 -13.34 9.63 1.06
N ALA A 409 -13.96 9.35 2.22
CA ALA A 409 -15.18 10.04 2.59
C ALA A 409 -14.84 11.54 2.74
N GLY A 410 -14.72 12.20 1.59
CA GLY A 410 -14.70 13.64 1.45
C GLY A 410 -15.89 14.21 2.18
N THR A 411 -15.58 15.18 3.02
CA THR A 411 -16.50 16.06 3.72
C THR A 411 -17.58 16.62 2.81
N ASP A 412 -18.74 15.98 2.78
CA ASP A 412 -20.02 16.64 2.57
C ASP A 412 -20.57 16.99 3.95
N ARG A 413 -20.34 18.24 4.36
CA ARG A 413 -21.14 18.90 5.41
C ARG A 413 -22.14 19.80 4.71
N GLU A 414 -23.42 19.51 4.93
CA GLU A 414 -24.54 20.43 4.70
C GLU A 414 -24.38 21.76 5.46
#